data_AF-A0A975ELB2-F1
#
_entry.id   AF-A0A975ELB2-F1
#
_cell.length_a   1.000
_cell.length_b   1.000
_cell.length_c   1.000
_cell.angle_alpha   90.00
_cell.angle_beta   90.00
_cell.angle_gamma   90.00
#
_symmetry.space_group_name_H-M   'P 1'
#
loop_
_entity.id
_entity.type
_entity.pdbx_description
1 polymer ?
#
loop_
_entity_poly.entity_id
_entity_poly.type
_entity_poly.pdbx_seq_one_letter_code
_entity_poly.pdbx_strand_id
1 'polypeptide(L)'
;MHRLSSQDTLRRFRIASVLVLLTFLMIPVATGLLIGALALKRHDWLPYVGIAVGVSVLFSLLSFIMSARLRCPLCMVPPLVNRRCSKHRTAETMFGSHKFKVAHSIIFADSFRCPYCGEPTAMEVRRRGVRR
;
A
#
# COMPACT_ATOMS: atom_id res chain seq x y z
N MET A 1 3.39 -14.54 16.43
CA MET A 1 3.80 -13.48 15.47
C MET A 1 4.92 -14.01 14.60
N HIS A 2 4.69 -14.13 13.29
CA HIS A 2 5.74 -14.61 12.38
C HIS A 2 6.69 -13.47 12.03
N ARG A 3 7.99 -13.75 12.05
CA ARG A 3 9.05 -12.80 11.68
C ARG A 3 9.49 -13.04 10.24
N LEU A 4 9.81 -11.98 9.51
CA LEU A 4 10.36 -12.08 8.15
C LEU A 4 11.82 -12.52 8.22
N SER A 5 12.26 -13.33 7.24
CA SER A 5 13.63 -13.87 7.21
C SER A 5 14.64 -12.93 6.55
N SER A 6 14.20 -11.96 5.74
CA SER A 6 15.08 -11.11 4.92
C SER A 6 14.78 -9.61 5.10
N GLN A 7 15.85 -8.82 5.23
CA GLN A 7 15.81 -7.35 5.35
C GLN A 7 15.37 -6.69 4.03
N ASP A 8 15.67 -7.31 2.89
CA ASP A 8 15.30 -6.78 1.57
C ASP A 8 13.79 -6.81 1.35
N THR A 9 13.14 -7.89 1.77
CA THR A 9 11.68 -8.01 1.72
C THR A 9 11.02 -6.93 2.57
N LEU A 10 11.61 -6.63 3.72
CA LEU A 10 11.19 -5.57 4.64
C LEU A 10 11.27 -4.17 4.02
N ARG A 11 12.40 -3.84 3.38
CA ARG A 11 12.55 -2.57 2.66
C ARG A 11 11.54 -2.45 1.51
N ARG A 12 11.31 -3.51 0.75
CA ARG A 12 10.32 -3.54 -0.34
C ARG A 12 8.90 -3.32 0.19
N PHE A 13 8.55 -3.92 1.33
CA PHE A 13 7.26 -3.68 1.99
C PHE A 13 7.09 -2.23 2.40
N ARG A 14 8.10 -1.62 3.05
CA ARG A 14 8.05 -0.20 3.44
C ARG A 14 7.92 0.72 2.22
N ILE A 15 8.72 0.51 1.18
CA ILE A 15 8.66 1.30 -0.06
C ILE A 15 7.27 1.19 -0.68
N ALA A 16 6.71 -0.02 -0.78
CA ALA A 16 5.38 -0.21 -1.35
C ALA A 16 4.27 0.39 -0.48
N SER A 17 4.36 0.29 0.85
CA SER A 17 3.40 0.93 1.77
C SER A 17 3.42 2.45 1.64
N VAL A 18 4.61 3.06 1.55
CA VAL A 18 4.77 4.50 1.31
C VAL A 18 4.20 4.88 -0.06
N LEU A 19 4.48 4.08 -1.09
CA LEU A 19 3.95 4.31 -2.44
C LEU A 19 2.41 4.27 -2.46
N VAL A 20 1.79 3.30 -1.80
CA VAL A 20 0.32 3.19 -1.69
C VAL A 20 -0.27 4.36 -0.93
N LEU A 21 0.37 4.80 0.17
CA LEU A 21 -0.08 5.95 0.93
C LEU A 21 0.01 7.24 0.10
N LEU A 22 1.13 7.43 -0.61
CA LEU A 22 1.37 8.57 -1.48
C LEU A 22 0.38 8.61 -2.65
N THR A 23 0.12 7.46 -3.28
CA THR A 23 -0.93 7.33 -4.30
C THR A 23 -2.29 7.72 -3.74
N PHE A 24 -2.63 7.24 -2.54
CA PHE A 24 -3.91 7.56 -1.91
C PHE A 24 -4.07 9.05 -1.62
N LEU A 25 -2.99 9.76 -1.32
CA LEU A 25 -2.98 11.22 -1.14
C LEU A 25 -3.03 11.99 -2.47
N MET A 26 -2.36 11.49 -3.51
CA MET A 26 -2.34 12.13 -4.83
C MET A 26 -3.70 12.10 -5.54
N ILE A 27 -4.49 11.03 -5.34
CA ILE A 27 -5.82 10.89 -5.96
C ILE A 27 -6.75 12.07 -5.60
N PRO A 28 -7.05 12.39 -4.33
CA PRO A 28 -7.95 13.49 -3.98
C PRO A 28 -7.40 14.85 -4.41
N VAL A 29 -6.07 15.03 -4.41
CA VAL A 29 -5.44 16.27 -4.91
C VAL A 29 -5.68 16.45 -6.40
N ALA A 30 -5.43 15.41 -7.20
CA ALA A 30 -5.69 15.42 -8.64
C ALA A 30 -7.19 15.64 -8.95
N THR A 31 -8.07 14.96 -8.22
CA THR A 31 -9.53 15.11 -8.37
C THR A 31 -9.99 16.53 -7.99
N GLY A 32 -9.45 17.09 -6.90
CA GLY A 32 -9.77 18.45 -6.45
C GLY A 32 -9.31 19.51 -7.46
N LEU A 33 -8.10 19.36 -8.01
CA LEU A 33 -7.58 20.22 -9.09
C LEU A 33 -8.44 20.15 -10.34
N LEU A 34 -8.88 18.95 -10.73
CA LEU A 34 -9.77 18.76 -11.89
C LEU A 34 -11.13 19.45 -11.68
N ILE A 35 -11.75 19.23 -10.51
CA ILE A 35 -13.03 19.88 -10.16
C ILE A 35 -12.89 21.40 -10.12
N GLY A 36 -11.82 21.91 -9.52
CA GLY A 36 -11.53 23.35 -9.45
C GLY A 36 -11.33 23.97 -10.84
N ALA A 37 -10.57 23.31 -11.72
CA ALA A 37 -10.34 23.77 -13.09
C ALA A 37 -11.65 23.82 -13.90
N LEU A 38 -12.52 22.81 -13.74
CA LEU A 38 -13.85 22.77 -14.37
C LEU A 38 -14.78 23.86 -13.83
N ALA A 39 -14.79 24.10 -12.52
CA ALA A 39 -15.62 25.10 -11.87
C ALA A 39 -15.24 26.54 -12.26
N LEU A 40 -13.94 26.82 -12.42
CA LEU A 40 -13.42 28.14 -12.76
C LEU A 40 -13.45 28.44 -14.27
N LYS A 41 -13.83 27.47 -15.12
CA LYS A 41 -13.81 27.56 -16.60
C LYS A 41 -12.49 28.12 -17.18
N ARG A 42 -11.38 28.00 -16.45
CA ARG A 42 -10.05 28.43 -16.92
C ARG A 42 -9.43 27.33 -17.78
N HIS A 43 -9.46 27.53 -19.08
CA HIS A 43 -8.90 26.58 -20.04
C HIS A 43 -7.37 26.46 -19.96
N ASP A 44 -6.69 27.51 -19.49
CA ASP A 44 -5.21 27.55 -19.42
C ASP A 44 -4.62 26.52 -18.42
N TRP A 45 -5.45 25.99 -17.51
CA TRP A 45 -5.01 25.10 -16.43
C TRP A 45 -5.21 23.61 -16.78
N LEU A 46 -5.97 23.31 -17.85
CA LEU A 46 -6.20 21.95 -18.33
C LEU A 46 -4.93 21.11 -18.58
N PRO A 47 -3.85 21.63 -19.21
CA PRO A 47 -2.66 20.81 -19.46
C PRO A 47 -1.95 20.40 -18.16
N TYR A 48 -1.92 21.29 -17.15
CA TYR A 48 -1.33 20.99 -15.84
C TYR A 48 -2.12 19.92 -15.08
N VAL A 49 -3.46 19.96 -15.17
CA VAL A 49 -4.32 18.93 -14.60
C VAL A 49 -4.11 17.60 -15.31
N GLY A 50 -4.00 17.59 -16.65
CA GLY A 50 -3.71 16.39 -17.43
C GLY A 50 -2.40 15.72 -17.01
N ILE A 51 -1.34 16.50 -16.82
CA ILE A 51 -0.04 16.00 -16.32
C ILE A 51 -0.18 15.45 -14.89
N ALA A 52 -0.84 16.17 -13.98
CA ALA A 52 -1.04 15.72 -12.60
C ALA A 52 -1.82 14.40 -12.52
N VAL A 53 -2.87 14.25 -13.33
CA VAL A 53 -3.64 13.00 -13.44
C VAL A 53 -2.77 11.90 -14.04
N GLY A 54 -2.03 12.16 -15.12
CA GLY A 54 -1.15 11.18 -15.75
C GLY A 54 -0.08 10.65 -14.79
N VAL A 55 0.57 11.54 -14.04
CA VAL A 55 1.57 11.18 -13.02
C VAL A 55 0.93 10.37 -11.90
N SER A 56 -0.25 10.76 -11.39
CA SER A 56 -0.92 10.01 -10.32
C SER A 56 -1.32 8.58 -10.76
N VAL A 57 -1.76 8.39 -12.01
CA VAL A 57 -2.04 7.08 -12.59
C VAL A 57 -0.76 6.25 -12.72
N LEU A 58 0.34 6.85 -13.20
CA LEU A 58 1.62 6.16 -13.33
C LEU A 58 2.14 5.68 -11.98
N PHE A 59 2.11 6.54 -10.95
CA PHE A 59 2.46 6.15 -9.59
C PHE A 59 1.54 5.06 -9.06
N SER A 60 0.24 5.14 -9.31
CA SER A 60 -0.72 4.10 -8.91
C SER A 60 -0.37 2.73 -9.50
N LEU A 61 -0.01 2.69 -10.78
CA LEU A 61 0.40 1.47 -11.48
C LEU A 61 1.71 0.91 -10.88
N LEU A 62 2.71 1.75 -10.65
CA LEU A 62 3.97 1.32 -10.02
C LEU A 62 3.73 0.76 -8.61
N SER A 63 2.93 1.46 -7.79
CA SER A 63 2.51 1.03 -6.46
C SER A 63 1.81 -0.32 -6.52
N PHE A 64 0.93 -0.53 -7.51
CA PHE A 64 0.22 -1.78 -7.71
C PHE A 64 1.15 -2.93 -8.12
N ILE A 65 2.06 -2.69 -9.06
CA ILE A 65 3.02 -3.71 -9.53
C ILE A 65 3.94 -4.13 -8.37
N MET A 66 4.48 -3.18 -7.60
CA MET A 66 5.30 -3.49 -6.43
C MET A 66 4.49 -4.27 -5.39
N SER A 67 3.28 -3.80 -5.07
CA SER A 67 2.36 -4.46 -4.15
C SER A 67 1.97 -5.88 -4.57
N ALA A 68 1.87 -6.14 -5.88
CA ALA A 68 1.57 -7.46 -6.42
C ALA A 68 2.74 -8.44 -6.33
N ARG A 69 3.97 -7.94 -6.29
CA ARG A 69 5.19 -8.75 -6.13
C ARG A 69 5.46 -9.11 -4.67
N LEU A 70 4.90 -8.36 -3.73
CA LEU A 70 5.04 -8.61 -2.29
C LEU A 70 4.14 -9.75 -1.87
N ARG A 71 4.72 -10.89 -1.47
CA ARG A 71 3.99 -12.08 -1.03
C ARG A 71 4.19 -12.29 0.46
N CYS A 72 3.13 -12.68 1.15
CA CYS A 72 3.25 -13.15 2.53
C CYS A 72 3.99 -14.50 2.54
N PRO A 73 5.01 -14.72 3.39
CA PRO A 73 5.73 -15.99 3.43
C PRO A 73 4.87 -17.18 3.88
N LEU A 74 3.72 -16.92 4.52
CA LEU A 74 2.80 -17.96 4.99
C LEU A 74 1.81 -18.40 3.90
N CYS A 75 1.05 -17.45 3.37
CA CYS A 75 -0.01 -17.75 2.42
C CYS A 75 0.42 -17.55 0.96
N MET A 76 1.61 -17.00 0.70
CA MET A 76 2.11 -16.61 -0.62
C MET A 76 1.21 -15.62 -1.37
N VAL A 77 0.11 -15.16 -0.75
CA VAL A 77 -0.82 -14.19 -1.31
C VAL A 77 -0.31 -12.78 -1.06
N PRO A 78 -0.41 -11.87 -2.04
CA PRO A 78 -0.08 -10.47 -1.84
C PRO A 78 -1.12 -9.78 -0.94
N PRO A 79 -0.75 -9.32 0.27
CA PRO A 79 -1.70 -8.70 1.21
C PRO A 79 -2.20 -7.33 0.72
N LEU A 80 -1.44 -6.66 -0.15
CA LEU A 80 -1.76 -5.34 -0.68
C LEU A 80 -2.59 -5.38 -2.00
N VAL A 81 -2.87 -6.57 -2.54
CA VAL A 81 -3.71 -6.72 -3.74
C VAL A 81 -5.04 -7.35 -3.36
N ASN A 82 -6.14 -6.84 -3.92
CA ASN A 82 -7.47 -7.42 -3.72
C ASN A 82 -7.57 -8.67 -4.62
N ARG A 83 -7.53 -9.86 -4.03
CA ARG A 83 -7.75 -11.15 -4.69
C ARG A 83 -9.16 -11.62 -4.35
N ARG A 84 -9.74 -12.45 -5.23
CA ARG A 84 -11.04 -13.12 -4.99
C ARG A 84 -10.97 -14.26 -3.95
N CYS A 85 -9.92 -14.30 -3.13
CA CYS A 85 -9.81 -15.28 -2.06
C CYS A 85 -10.72 -14.90 -0.90
N SER A 86 -11.27 -15.90 -0.22
CA SER A 86 -12.03 -15.71 1.02
C SER A 86 -11.16 -14.96 2.03
N LYS A 87 -11.63 -13.79 2.46
CA LYS A 87 -10.94 -12.98 3.47
C LYS A 87 -11.31 -13.52 4.85
N HIS A 88 -10.35 -13.52 5.75
CA HIS A 88 -10.59 -14.02 7.10
C HIS A 88 -11.61 -13.14 7.83
N ARG A 89 -12.52 -13.74 8.63
CA ARG A 89 -13.56 -12.99 9.39
C ARG A 89 -13.00 -11.91 10.31
N THR A 90 -11.76 -12.08 10.77
CA THR A 90 -11.02 -11.16 11.65
C THR A 90 -10.20 -10.11 10.90
N ALA A 91 -10.29 -10.07 9.56
CA ALA A 91 -9.61 -9.07 8.75
C ALA A 91 -10.32 -7.72 8.87
N GLU A 92 -9.83 -6.88 9.77
CA GLU A 92 -10.37 -5.56 9.94
C GLU A 92 -10.05 -4.65 8.74
N THR A 93 -10.98 -3.77 8.39
CA THR A 93 -10.79 -2.70 7.41
C THR A 93 -10.55 -1.38 8.13
N MET A 94 -9.83 -0.46 7.48
CA MET A 94 -9.76 0.94 7.90
C MET A 94 -10.14 1.77 6.67
N PHE A 95 -11.12 2.68 6.79
CA PHE A 95 -11.72 3.39 5.65
C PHE A 95 -12.26 2.46 4.54
N GLY A 96 -12.80 1.28 4.91
CA GLY A 96 -13.30 0.29 3.94
C GLY A 96 -12.22 -0.40 3.08
N SER A 97 -10.95 -0.05 3.24
CA SER A 97 -9.83 -0.58 2.46
C SER A 97 -8.82 -1.32 3.34
N HIS A 98 -8.72 -2.64 3.19
CA HIS A 98 -7.71 -3.45 3.90
C HIS A 98 -6.27 -3.01 3.58
N LYS A 99 -6.03 -2.47 2.38
CA LYS A 99 -4.71 -1.98 1.94
C LYS A 99 -4.21 -0.83 2.80
N PHE A 100 -5.11 0.09 3.15
CA PHE A 100 -4.77 1.27 3.94
C PHE A 100 -4.45 0.89 5.38
N LYS A 101 -5.25 -0.01 5.99
CA LYS A 101 -4.97 -0.54 7.32
C LYS A 101 -3.60 -1.20 7.39
N VAL A 102 -3.27 -2.04 6.40
CA VAL A 102 -1.97 -2.71 6.32
C VAL A 102 -0.84 -1.70 6.11
N ALA A 103 -0.97 -0.75 5.18
CA ALA A 103 0.05 0.28 4.96
C ALA A 103 0.29 1.14 6.21
N HIS A 104 -0.78 1.54 6.89
CA HIS A 104 -0.71 2.32 8.11
C HIS A 104 -0.06 1.55 9.25
N SER A 105 -0.45 0.29 9.47
CA SER A 105 0.13 -0.54 10.53
C SER A 105 1.61 -0.85 10.28
N ILE A 106 2.01 -0.98 9.01
CA ILE A 106 3.41 -1.15 8.63
C ILE A 106 4.25 0.08 9.01
N ILE A 107 3.70 1.28 8.80
CA ILE A 107 4.42 2.53 9.06
C ILE A 107 4.40 2.87 10.56
N PHE A 108 3.27 2.72 11.24
CA PHE A 108 3.09 3.16 12.63
C PHE A 108 3.33 2.07 13.69
N ALA A 109 3.03 0.81 13.37
CA ALA A 109 3.02 -0.27 14.35
C ALA A 109 4.11 -1.33 14.10
N ASP A 110 4.96 -1.15 13.08
CA ASP A 110 5.99 -2.10 12.61
C ASP A 110 5.49 -3.57 12.62
N SER A 111 4.20 -3.74 12.36
CA SER A 111 3.51 -5.02 12.38
C SER A 111 2.26 -4.90 11.54
N PHE A 112 1.87 -5.99 10.90
CA PHE A 112 0.65 -6.02 10.12
C PHE A 112 0.00 -7.38 10.23
N ARG A 113 -1.33 -7.39 10.12
CA ARG A 113 -2.10 -8.63 10.07
C ARG A 113 -2.49 -8.87 8.61
N CYS A 114 -2.14 -10.03 8.08
CA CYS A 114 -2.51 -10.35 6.70
C CYS A 114 -4.04 -10.54 6.59
N PRO A 115 -4.73 -9.88 5.65
CA PRO A 115 -6.19 -9.99 5.51
C PRO A 115 -6.66 -11.38 5.05
N TYR A 116 -5.75 -12.20 4.52
CA TYR A 116 -6.06 -13.54 4.02
C TYR A 116 -5.81 -14.63 5.07
N CYS A 117 -4.58 -14.73 5.60
CA CYS A 117 -4.27 -15.75 6.60
C CYS A 117 -4.63 -15.35 8.04
N GLY A 118 -4.95 -14.08 8.30
CA GLY A 118 -5.30 -13.61 9.66
C GLY A 118 -4.12 -13.59 10.64
N GLU A 119 -2.95 -14.06 10.24
CA GLU A 119 -1.77 -14.16 11.10
C GLU A 119 -1.07 -12.79 11.25
N PRO A 120 -0.68 -12.40 12.48
CA PRO A 120 0.12 -11.19 12.69
C PRO A 120 1.59 -11.44 12.30
N THR A 121 2.06 -10.64 11.36
CA THR A 121 3.44 -10.59 10.86
C THR A 121 4.14 -9.34 11.37
N ALA A 122 5.23 -9.53 12.12
CA ALA A 122 6.06 -8.43 12.59
C ALA A 122 7.05 -8.01 11.48
N MET A 123 7.20 -6.71 11.28
CA MET A 123 8.17 -6.10 10.36
C MET A 123 9.59 -6.10 10.96
N GLU A 124 9.98 -7.23 11.56
CA GLU A 124 11.31 -7.42 12.12
C GLU A 124 11.98 -8.62 11.46
N VAL A 125 13.24 -8.44 11.06
CA VAL A 125 14.08 -9.58 10.70
C VAL A 125 14.44 -10.32 11.97
N ARG A 126 14.24 -11.65 11.97
CA ARG A 126 14.77 -12.50 13.03
C ARG A 126 16.28 -12.26 13.10
N ARG A 127 16.76 -11.47 14.08
CA ARG A 127 18.19 -11.43 14.41
C ARG A 127 18.58 -12.88 14.68
N ARG A 128 19.36 -13.49 13.79
CA ARG A 128 20.03 -14.76 14.11
C ARG A 128 20.86 -14.42 15.33
N GLY A 129 20.45 -14.90 16.49
CA GLY A 129 21.25 -14.80 17.69
C GLY A 129 22.61 -15.35 17.35
N VAL A 130 23.63 -14.50 17.43
CA VAL A 130 25.01 -14.93 17.60
C VAL A 130 24.99 -15.78 18.86
N ARG A 131 24.95 -17.10 18.70
CA ARG A 131 25.30 -18.02 19.78
C ARG A 131 26.76 -17.70 20.10
N ARG A 132 26.99 -17.01 21.21
CA ARG A 132 28.29 -17.07 21.89
C ARG A 132 28.33 -18.38 22.66
#